data_AF-A0A955ABK9-F1
#
_entry.id   AF-A0A955ABK9-F1
#
_cell.length_a   1.000
_cell.length_b   1.000
_cell.length_c   1.000
_cell.angle_alpha   90.00
_cell.angle_beta   90.00
_cell.angle_gamma   90.00
#
_symmetry.space_group_name_H-M   'P 1'
#
loop_
_entity.id
_entity.type
_entity.pdbx_description
1 polymer ?
#
loop_
_entity_poly.entity_id
_entity_poly.type
_entity_poly.pdbx_seq_one_letter_code
_entity_poly.pdbx_strand_id
1 'polypeptide(L)' 'MLVLSRHRDESIMIGDDVVITIVDIRGDKVRLGIEAPQDIPVHRQEVY' A
#
# COMPACT_ATOMS: atom_id res chain seq x y z
N MET A 1 -3.56 -14.49 -6.26
CA MET A 1 -3.81 -13.05 -6.46
C MET A 1 -5.17 -12.74 -5.86
N LEU A 2 -5.20 -11.93 -4.79
CA LEU A 2 -6.44 -11.42 -4.19
C LEU A 2 -6.68 -10.01 -4.75
N VAL A 3 -7.87 -9.74 -5.27
CA VAL A 3 -8.22 -8.46 -5.89
C VAL A 3 -9.24 -7.75 -5.01
N LEU A 4 -8.89 -6.55 -4.54
CA LEU A 4 -9.73 -5.73 -3.68
C LEU A 4 -9.81 -4.32 -4.28
N SER A 5 -11.02 -3.78 -4.38
CA SER A 5 -11.24 -2.38 -4.75
C SER A 5 -11.35 -1.55 -3.48
N ARG A 6 -10.53 -0.51 -3.37
CA ARG A 6 -10.50 0.41 -2.22
C ARG A 6 -10.68 1.85 -2.69
N HIS A 7 -11.41 2.64 -1.91
CA HIS A 7 -11.54 4.08 -2.05
C HIS A 7 -10.40 4.80 -1.32
N ARG A 8 -10.33 6.12 -1.52
CA ARG A 8 -9.42 6.99 -0.77
C ARG A 8 -9.66 6.85 0.73
N ASP A 9 -8.57 6.88 1.50
CA ASP A 9 -8.51 6.71 2.96
C ASP A 9 -8.86 5.29 3.46
N GLU A 10 -9.19 4.36 2.56
CA GLU A 10 -9.30 2.95 2.95
C GLU A 10 -7.92 2.28 3.01
N SER A 11 -7.81 1.28 3.88
CA SER A 11 -6.58 0.55 4.14
C SER A 11 -6.73 -0.95 3.94
N ILE A 12 -5.62 -1.60 3.64
CA ILE A 12 -5.46 -3.05 3.46
C ILE A 12 -4.37 -3.50 4.43
N MET A 13 -4.64 -4.53 5.23
CA MET A 13 -3.62 -5.13 6.08
C MET A 13 -3.04 -6.39 5.43
N ILE A 14 -1.73 -6.57 5.53
CA ILE A 14 -1.00 -7.76 5.09
C ILE A 14 -0.32 -8.36 6.33
N GLY A 15 -0.75 -9.56 6.72
CA GLY A 15 -0.36 -10.13 8.01
C GLY A 15 -0.88 -9.27 9.16
N ASP A 16 -0.07 -9.14 10.21
CA ASP A 16 -0.41 -8.37 11.42
C ASP A 16 0.37 -7.04 11.53
N ASP A 17 1.39 -6.85 10.68
CA ASP A 17 2.37 -5.77 10.85
C ASP A 17 2.39 -4.76 9.70
N VAL A 18 1.83 -5.09 8.53
CA VAL A 18 1.89 -4.22 7.34
C VAL A 18 0.53 -3.66 7.01
N VAL A 19 0.44 -2.33 6.89
CA VAL A 19 -0.77 -1.61 6.50
C VAL A 19 -0.49 -0.79 5.24
N ILE A 20 -1.32 -0.96 4.22
CA ILE A 20 -1.29 -0.18 3.00
C ILE A 20 -2.53 0.69 2.96
N THR A 21 -2.35 2.01 2.92
CA THR A 21 -3.44 2.99 2.89
C THR A 21 -3.45 3.72 1.55
N ILE A 22 -4.64 3.90 0.97
CA ILE A 22 -4.79 4.75 -0.20
C ILE A 22 -4.86 6.21 0.24
N VAL A 23 -3.76 6.94 0.09
CA VAL A 23 -3.63 8.34 0.55
C VAL A 23 -4.30 9.30 -0.42
N ASP A 24 -4.16 9.07 -1.72
CA ASP A 24 -4.72 9.95 -2.74
C ASP A 24 -4.90 9.20 -4.07
N ILE A 25 -5.91 9.59 -4.85
CA ILE A 25 -6.17 9.05 -6.18
C ILE A 25 -6.25 10.24 -7.14
N ARG A 26 -5.31 10.32 -8.08
CA ARG A 26 -5.22 11.38 -9.09
C ARG A 26 -5.21 10.76 -10.48
N GLY A 27 -6.40 10.67 -11.08
CA GLY A 27 -6.57 10.05 -12.40
C GLY A 27 -6.15 8.58 -12.36
N ASP A 28 -5.07 8.27 -13.07
CA ASP A 28 -4.44 6.95 -13.17
C ASP A 28 -3.40 6.68 -12.07
N LYS A 29 -2.98 7.71 -11.32
CA LYS A 29 -1.97 7.58 -10.26
C LYS A 29 -2.60 7.45 -8.89
N VAL A 30 -2.16 6.44 -8.15
CA VAL A 30 -2.56 6.21 -6.75
C VAL A 30 -1.36 6.46 -5.86
N ARG A 31 -1.55 7.24 -4.80
CA ARG A 31 -0.57 7.35 -3.71
C ARG A 31 -0.91 6.32 -2.66
N LEU A 32 0.06 5.47 -2.37
CA LEU A 32 -0.02 4.46 -1.33
C LEU A 32 0.85 4.89 -0.16
N GLY A 33 0.27 4.95 1.03
CA GLY A 33 1.00 4.96 2.29
C GLY A 33 1.26 3.51 2.68
N ILE A 34 2.49 3.19 3.08
CA ILE A 34 2.85 1.85 3.53
C ILE A 34 3.46 2.00 4.91
N GLU A 35 2.79 1.45 5.90
CA GLU A 35 3.27 1.33 7.28
C GLU A 35 3.72 -0.11 7.47
N ALA A 36 5.00 -0.27 7.79
CA ALA A 36 5.60 -1.57 8.07
C ALA A 36 6.73 -1.39 9.10
N PRO A 37 7.03 -2.41 9.90
CA PRO A 37 8.20 -2.46 10.77
C PRO A 37 9.52 -2.25 9.99
N GLN A 38 10.56 -1.77 10.68
CA GLN A 38 11.86 -1.49 10.07
C GLN A 38 12.60 -2.74 9.56
N ASP A 39 12.26 -3.91 10.09
CA ASP A 39 12.77 -5.21 9.66
C ASP A 39 12.16 -5.70 8.34
N ILE A 40 11.04 -5.10 7.90
CA ILE A 40 10.39 -5.41 6.63
C ILE A 40 10.73 -4.30 5.61
N PRO A 41 11.73 -4.51 4.74
CA PRO A 41 12.09 -3.51 3.75
C PRO A 41 11.01 -3.36 2.68
N VAL A 42 10.61 -2.12 2.41
CA VAL A 42 9.64 -1.78 1.36
C VAL A 42 10.38 -1.17 0.19
N HIS A 43 10.34 -1.84 -0.96
CA HIS A 43 10.99 -1.40 -2.19
C HIS A 43 9.99 -1.25 -3.33
N ARG A 44 10.30 -0.32 -4.22
CA ARG A 44 9.61 -0.19 -5.50
C ARG A 44 10.11 -1.29 -6.43
N GLN A 45 9.19 -2.05 -7.01
CA GLN A 45 9.52 -3.22 -7.82
C GLN A 45 10.40 -2.86 -9.02
N GLU A 46 10.24 -1.67 -9.60
CA GLU A 46 11.04 -1.23 -10.76
C GLU A 46 12.47 -0.82 -10.43
N VAL A 47 12.81 -0.66 -9.14
CA VAL A 47 14.14 -0.25 -8.67
C VAL A 47 15.01 -1.46 -8.28
N TYR A 48 14.41 -2.65 -8.19
CA TYR A 48 15.05 -3.92 -7.82
C TYR A 48 15.19 -4.82 -9.05
#